data_AF-A0A956F7R3-F1
#
_entry.id   AF-A0A956F7R3-F1
#
_cell.length_a   1.000
_cell.length_b   1.000
_cell.length_c   1.000
_cell.angle_alpha   90.00
_cell.angle_beta   90.00
_cell.angle_gamma   90.00
#
_symmetry.space_group_name_H-M   'P 1'
#
loop_
_entity.id
_entity.type
_entity.pdbx_description
1 polymer ?
#
loop_
_entity_poly.entity_id
_entity_poly.type
_entity_poly.pdbx_seq_one_letter_code
_entity_poly.pdbx_strand_id
1 'polypeptide(L)'
;MTSLHRVLPVLLLGSLALVSAGCDEPDEPDEQDYDDVAVAMSSLVASEEGEAAAMEDAIELSTGEVPGGMQTAEDGTVHGAHGSLHYSYSIACANASGQALASCDETTDTADVEVAWDGSLSTSRYDTEVSREGTWSLAGLQSSHVTFEGSAGFELSSDFMALHREVERSLDLELRARYEGVELEPHTGRLEGTITYEIDAERFAQRGDSRAEASFRVDAELTFLGDGTARLVLDGERSYRLELDSGELELESAG
;
A
#
# COMPACT_ATOMS: atom_id res chain seq x y z
N MET A 1 30.32 -59.88 59.08
CA MET A 1 29.88 -60.21 57.70
C MET A 1 29.41 -58.91 57.06
N THR A 2 30.13 -58.50 56.03
CA THR A 2 30.08 -57.23 55.30
C THR A 2 28.81 -57.10 54.46
N SER A 3 28.11 -55.96 54.56
CA SER A 3 27.05 -55.58 53.61
C SER A 3 27.39 -54.21 53.02
N LEU A 4 27.81 -54.21 51.75
CA LEU A 4 28.05 -53.00 50.95
C LEU A 4 26.71 -52.41 50.49
N HIS A 5 26.44 -51.15 50.82
CA HIS A 5 25.41 -50.35 50.15
C HIS A 5 26.04 -49.67 48.94
N ARG A 6 25.56 -50.01 47.73
CA ARG A 6 25.86 -49.28 46.49
C ARG A 6 24.76 -48.26 46.24
N VAL A 7 25.11 -46.98 46.24
CA VAL A 7 24.29 -45.88 45.76
C VAL A 7 24.53 -45.77 44.25
N LEU A 8 23.47 -45.91 43.44
CA LEU A 8 23.51 -45.67 42.00
C LEU A 8 23.19 -44.18 41.73
N PRO A 9 24.00 -43.46 40.94
CA PRO A 9 23.62 -42.16 40.43
C PRO A 9 22.76 -42.34 39.16
N VAL A 10 21.56 -41.75 39.16
CA VAL A 10 20.70 -41.64 37.98
C VAL A 10 21.20 -40.45 37.16
N LEU A 11 21.85 -40.74 36.03
CA LEU A 11 22.19 -39.76 35.01
C LEU A 11 20.96 -39.56 34.10
N LEU A 12 20.23 -38.47 34.31
CA LEU A 12 19.23 -37.95 33.38
C LEU A 12 19.96 -37.30 32.20
N LEU A 13 20.09 -38.02 31.07
CA LEU A 13 20.40 -37.42 29.77
C LEU A 13 19.13 -36.72 29.24
N GLY A 14 19.10 -35.40 29.33
CA GLY A 14 18.12 -34.57 28.64
C GLY A 14 18.55 -34.38 27.18
N SER A 15 17.85 -35.04 26.26
CA SER A 15 17.99 -34.82 24.82
C SER A 15 17.36 -33.49 24.45
N LEU A 16 18.17 -32.46 24.15
CA LEU A 16 17.72 -31.28 23.43
C LEU A 16 17.34 -31.72 22.01
N ALA A 17 16.05 -31.88 21.75
CA ALA A 17 15.53 -31.96 20.39
C ALA A 17 15.61 -30.55 19.78
N LEU A 18 16.63 -30.29 18.95
CA LEU A 18 16.59 -29.17 18.02
C LEU A 18 15.48 -29.47 17.01
N VAL A 19 14.31 -28.86 17.21
CA VAL A 19 13.30 -28.74 16.17
C VAL A 19 13.89 -27.75 15.17
N SER A 20 14.40 -28.25 14.05
CA SER A 20 14.70 -27.44 12.88
C SER A 20 13.38 -26.87 12.38
N ALA A 21 13.04 -25.64 12.80
CA ALA A 21 12.12 -24.81 12.06
C ALA A 21 12.74 -24.66 10.68
N GLY A 22 12.19 -25.35 9.67
CA GLY A 22 12.50 -25.03 8.29
C GLY A 22 11.98 -23.63 8.07
N CYS A 23 12.88 -22.70 7.75
CA CYS A 23 12.45 -21.45 7.15
C CYS A 23 11.98 -21.83 5.75
N ASP A 24 10.66 -21.90 5.54
CA ASP A 24 10.11 -21.98 4.19
C ASP A 24 10.57 -20.71 3.47
N GLU A 25 11.40 -20.89 2.44
CA GLU A 25 11.83 -19.80 1.56
C GLU A 25 10.63 -19.41 0.69
N PRO A 26 10.42 -18.11 0.42
CA PRO A 26 9.35 -17.68 -0.47
C PRO A 26 9.52 -18.30 -1.85
N ASP A 27 8.40 -18.62 -2.49
CA ASP A 27 8.34 -19.07 -3.87
C ASP A 27 8.84 -17.96 -4.81
N GLU A 28 9.40 -18.36 -5.95
CA GLU A 28 9.77 -17.44 -7.03
C GLU A 28 8.48 -17.03 -7.79
N PRO A 29 8.17 -15.72 -7.91
CA PRO A 29 6.98 -15.26 -8.60
C PRO A 29 7.02 -15.66 -10.09
N ASP A 30 5.89 -16.15 -10.60
CA ASP A 30 5.72 -16.46 -12.02
C ASP A 30 5.20 -15.23 -12.82
N GLU A 31 5.13 -15.32 -14.16
CA GLU A 31 4.67 -14.20 -14.99
C GLU A 31 3.24 -13.74 -14.63
N GLN A 32 2.40 -14.67 -14.19
CA GLN A 32 1.04 -14.36 -13.81
C GLN A 32 1.00 -13.63 -12.47
N ASP A 33 1.90 -13.98 -11.55
CA ASP A 33 2.02 -13.29 -10.27
C ASP A 33 2.39 -11.81 -10.46
N TYR A 34 3.31 -11.50 -11.38
CA TYR A 34 3.62 -10.12 -11.74
C TYR A 34 2.44 -9.37 -12.36
N ASP A 35 1.70 -10.01 -13.27
CA ASP A 35 0.52 -9.40 -13.89
C ASP A 35 -0.59 -9.14 -12.84
N ASP A 36 -0.81 -10.08 -11.91
CA ASP A 36 -1.80 -9.95 -10.85
C ASP A 36 -1.41 -8.82 -9.87
N VAL A 37 -0.13 -8.72 -9.49
CA VAL A 37 0.40 -7.59 -8.68
C VAL A 37 0.28 -6.26 -9.41
N ALA A 38 0.59 -6.22 -10.72
CA ALA A 38 0.48 -4.99 -11.51
C ALA A 38 -0.98 -4.48 -11.56
N VAL A 39 -1.95 -5.38 -11.73
CA VAL A 39 -3.39 -5.06 -11.71
C VAL A 39 -3.83 -4.54 -10.34
N ALA A 40 -3.39 -5.19 -9.25
CA ALA A 40 -3.68 -4.72 -7.91
C ALA A 40 -3.14 -3.30 -7.70
N MET A 41 -1.88 -3.06 -8.07
CA MET A 41 -1.23 -1.76 -7.99
C MET A 41 -1.94 -0.69 -8.81
N SER A 42 -2.37 -1.00 -10.05
CA SER A 42 -3.07 0.00 -10.87
C SER A 42 -4.41 0.39 -10.30
N SER A 43 -5.11 -0.53 -9.62
CA SER A 43 -6.39 -0.24 -8.96
C SER A 43 -6.23 0.71 -7.76
N LEU A 44 -5.09 0.68 -7.07
CA LEU A 44 -4.80 1.53 -5.91
C LEU A 44 -4.50 3.00 -6.30
N VAL A 45 -3.91 3.20 -7.47
CA VAL A 45 -3.36 4.50 -7.89
C VAL A 45 -4.19 5.22 -8.94
N ALA A 46 -5.29 4.62 -9.40
CA ALA A 46 -6.22 5.26 -10.33
C ALA A 46 -6.88 6.51 -9.69
N SER A 47 -7.14 7.54 -10.48
CA SER A 47 -7.27 8.93 -10.00
C SER A 47 -8.55 9.27 -9.22
N GLU A 48 -9.62 8.50 -9.31
CA GLU A 48 -10.93 8.89 -8.74
C GLU A 48 -11.13 8.47 -7.27
N GLU A 49 -10.35 7.49 -6.79
CA GLU A 49 -10.45 6.92 -5.44
C GLU A 49 -9.05 6.49 -4.97
N GLY A 50 -8.92 6.02 -3.74
CA GLY A 50 -7.68 5.45 -3.22
C GLY A 50 -6.60 6.50 -2.99
N GLU A 51 -5.40 6.24 -3.47
CA GLU A 51 -4.21 7.00 -3.06
C GLU A 51 -4.17 8.41 -3.67
N ALA A 52 -4.60 8.57 -4.93
CA ALA A 52 -4.63 9.87 -5.60
C ALA A 52 -5.63 10.82 -4.93
N ALA A 53 -6.86 10.36 -4.70
CA ALA A 53 -7.88 11.10 -3.97
C ALA A 53 -7.41 11.47 -2.55
N ALA A 54 -6.71 10.55 -1.87
CA ALA A 54 -6.15 10.83 -0.56
C ALA A 54 -5.09 11.94 -0.56
N MET A 55 -4.24 12.00 -1.60
CA MET A 55 -3.27 13.08 -1.76
C MET A 55 -3.94 14.44 -2.03
N GLU A 56 -4.98 14.46 -2.88
CA GLU A 56 -5.75 15.68 -3.15
C GLU A 56 -6.46 16.20 -1.90
N ASP A 57 -7.18 15.33 -1.18
CA ASP A 57 -7.82 15.66 0.10
C ASP A 57 -6.81 16.22 1.11
N ALA A 58 -5.63 15.61 1.22
CA ALA A 58 -4.59 16.05 2.13
C ALA A 58 -4.13 17.48 1.83
N ILE A 59 -4.07 17.89 0.56
CA ILE A 59 -3.75 19.27 0.16
C ILE A 59 -4.88 20.22 0.53
N GLU A 60 -6.11 19.92 0.11
CA GLU A 60 -7.29 20.75 0.41
C GLU A 60 -7.39 21.01 1.93
N LEU A 61 -7.32 19.94 2.72
CA LEU A 61 -7.37 20.01 4.18
C LEU A 61 -6.20 20.79 4.78
N SER A 62 -4.98 20.61 4.25
CA SER A 62 -3.80 21.35 4.71
C SER A 62 -3.87 22.85 4.38
N THR A 63 -4.68 23.24 3.40
CA THR A 63 -4.97 24.65 3.07
C THR A 63 -6.23 25.19 3.75
N GLY A 64 -6.87 24.39 4.61
CA GLY A 64 -8.05 24.77 5.39
C GLY A 64 -9.39 24.60 4.66
N GLU A 65 -9.39 23.94 3.50
CA GLU A 65 -10.60 23.57 2.76
C GLU A 65 -11.04 22.16 3.16
N VAL A 66 -12.34 21.92 3.32
CA VAL A 66 -12.87 20.57 3.63
C VAL A 66 -13.43 19.98 2.34
N PRO A 67 -12.88 18.86 1.83
CA PRO A 67 -13.34 18.24 0.61
C PRO A 67 -14.81 17.85 0.64
N GLY A 68 -15.42 17.75 -0.54
CA GLY A 68 -16.79 17.29 -0.68
C GLY A 68 -16.97 15.88 -0.10
N GLY A 69 -18.00 15.67 0.73
CA GLY A 69 -18.25 14.37 1.38
C GLY A 69 -17.50 14.16 2.70
N MET A 70 -16.58 15.05 3.05
CA MET A 70 -15.83 15.02 4.31
C MET A 70 -16.48 15.91 5.39
N GLN A 71 -16.20 15.58 6.65
CA GLN A 71 -16.69 16.30 7.84
C GLN A 71 -15.60 16.34 8.92
N THR A 72 -15.47 17.49 9.59
CA THR A 72 -14.58 17.65 10.74
C THR A 72 -15.28 17.23 12.03
N ALA A 73 -14.68 16.30 12.77
CA ALA A 73 -15.13 15.87 14.09
C ALA A 73 -14.79 16.90 15.19
N GLU A 74 -15.34 16.72 16.39
CA GLU A 74 -15.09 17.62 17.52
C GLU A 74 -13.63 17.62 17.99
N ASP A 75 -12.89 16.54 17.74
CA ASP A 75 -11.48 16.39 18.10
C ASP A 75 -10.52 16.93 17.03
N GLY A 76 -11.04 17.44 15.91
CA GLY A 76 -10.27 17.98 14.79
C GLY A 76 -9.92 16.96 13.71
N THR A 77 -10.19 15.68 13.91
CA THR A 77 -10.04 14.68 12.84
C THR A 77 -11.06 14.93 11.73
N VAL A 78 -10.70 14.63 10.49
CA VAL A 78 -11.60 14.73 9.34
C VAL A 78 -11.93 13.35 8.84
N HIS A 79 -13.18 13.07 8.53
CA HIS A 79 -13.63 11.78 8.03
C HIS A 79 -14.69 11.95 6.95
N GLY A 80 -14.79 10.97 6.06
CA GLY A 80 -15.78 10.98 4.98
C GLY A 80 -15.59 9.81 4.04
N ALA A 81 -16.07 9.96 2.81
CA ALA A 81 -16.00 8.90 1.82
C ALA A 81 -15.91 9.45 0.40
N HIS A 82 -15.15 8.76 -0.44
CA HIS A 82 -15.17 8.85 -1.90
C HIS A 82 -15.58 7.48 -2.43
N GLY A 83 -16.71 7.41 -3.12
CA GLY A 83 -17.25 6.13 -3.61
C GLY A 83 -17.54 5.14 -2.46
N SER A 84 -16.90 3.98 -2.53
CA SER A 84 -16.97 2.92 -1.50
C SER A 84 -15.85 2.96 -0.48
N LEU A 85 -14.90 3.89 -0.61
CA LEU A 85 -13.79 4.05 0.32
C LEU A 85 -14.12 5.10 1.40
N HIS A 86 -13.78 4.77 2.63
CA HIS A 86 -13.93 5.62 3.81
C HIS A 86 -12.57 6.15 4.23
N TYR A 87 -12.48 7.44 4.50
CA TYR A 87 -11.21 8.10 4.82
C TYR A 87 -11.26 8.73 6.20
N SER A 88 -10.10 8.79 6.85
CA SER A 88 -9.86 9.52 8.08
C SER A 88 -8.49 10.22 8.03
N TYR A 89 -8.47 11.49 8.41
CA TYR A 89 -7.30 12.35 8.42
C TYR A 89 -7.08 13.01 9.79
N SER A 90 -5.82 13.11 10.19
CA SER A 90 -5.34 13.95 11.29
C SER A 90 -4.21 14.84 10.76
N ILE A 91 -4.33 16.15 10.94
CA ILE A 91 -3.45 17.11 10.25
C ILE A 91 -2.91 18.15 11.23
N ALA A 92 -1.59 18.35 11.18
CA ALA A 92 -0.89 19.42 11.88
C ALA A 92 -0.23 20.36 10.88
N CYS A 93 -0.61 21.63 10.90
CA CYS A 93 -0.15 22.64 9.95
C CYS A 93 0.84 23.64 10.56
N ALA A 94 1.81 24.07 9.76
CA ALA A 94 2.71 25.18 10.08
C ALA A 94 2.85 26.14 8.90
N ASN A 95 3.06 27.42 9.20
CA ASN A 95 3.31 28.44 8.17
C ASN A 95 4.78 28.48 7.74
N ALA A 96 5.12 29.32 6.75
CA ALA A 96 6.46 29.46 6.19
C ALA A 96 7.56 29.89 7.20
N SER A 97 7.18 30.35 8.40
CA SER A 97 8.13 30.64 9.48
C SER A 97 8.37 29.46 10.42
N GLY A 98 7.73 28.31 10.16
CA GLY A 98 7.74 27.12 11.02
C GLY A 98 6.85 27.26 12.26
N GLN A 99 5.96 28.25 12.32
CA GLN A 99 5.04 28.40 13.44
C GLN A 99 3.83 27.48 13.24
N ALA A 100 3.60 26.60 14.21
CA ALA A 100 2.39 25.78 14.27
C ALA A 100 1.12 26.65 14.27
N LEU A 101 0.16 26.27 13.44
CA LEU A 101 -1.13 26.93 13.33
C LEU A 101 -2.15 26.22 14.24
N ALA A 102 -3.14 26.98 14.74
CA ALA A 102 -4.23 26.40 15.52
C ALA A 102 -5.23 25.63 14.64
N SER A 103 -5.28 25.97 13.36
CA SER A 103 -6.04 25.30 12.32
C SER A 103 -5.31 25.57 11.00
N CYS A 104 -5.40 24.64 10.05
CA CYS A 104 -4.89 24.84 8.71
C CYS A 104 -5.67 25.94 7.99
N ASP A 105 -4.98 26.77 7.21
CA ASP A 105 -5.56 27.83 6.40
C ASP A 105 -4.67 28.15 5.18
N GLU A 106 -5.02 29.17 4.40
CA GLU A 106 -4.25 29.64 3.25
C GLU A 106 -2.79 30.06 3.56
N THR A 107 -2.44 30.20 4.85
CA THR A 107 -1.09 30.54 5.31
C THR A 107 -0.22 29.32 5.64
N THR A 108 -0.79 28.10 5.60
CA THR A 108 -0.04 26.86 5.76
C THR A 108 1.00 26.74 4.64
N ASP A 109 2.23 26.38 5.01
CA ASP A 109 3.34 26.10 4.07
C ASP A 109 3.77 24.64 4.13
N THR A 110 3.70 24.03 5.31
CA THR A 110 3.98 22.61 5.55
C THR A 110 2.88 21.98 6.39
N ALA A 111 2.60 20.69 6.19
CA ALA A 111 1.66 19.93 7.00
C ALA A 111 2.16 18.52 7.24
N ASP A 112 1.94 17.99 8.45
CA ASP A 112 2.07 16.57 8.74
C ASP A 112 0.66 15.96 8.75
N VAL A 113 0.46 14.92 7.95
CA VAL A 113 -0.82 14.27 7.68
C VAL A 113 -0.73 12.81 8.08
N GLU A 114 -1.54 12.37 9.02
CA GLU A 114 -1.86 10.95 9.21
C GLU A 114 -3.14 10.67 8.45
N VAL A 115 -3.12 9.62 7.63
CA VAL A 115 -4.27 9.25 6.79
C VAL A 115 -4.48 7.74 6.84
N ALA A 116 -5.72 7.35 7.06
CA ALA A 116 -6.18 5.99 6.96
C ALA A 116 -7.41 5.94 6.04
N TRP A 117 -7.49 4.92 5.21
CA TRP A 117 -8.70 4.65 4.44
C TRP A 117 -8.91 3.16 4.22
N ASP A 118 -10.17 2.76 4.09
CA ASP A 118 -10.56 1.38 3.89
C ASP A 118 -11.85 1.27 3.07
N GLY A 119 -12.05 0.11 2.45
CA GLY A 119 -13.30 -0.21 1.75
C GLY A 119 -13.07 -1.18 0.61
N SER A 120 -14.03 -1.23 -0.30
CA SER A 120 -13.96 -2.09 -1.49
C SER A 120 -13.65 -1.26 -2.72
N LEU A 121 -12.77 -1.76 -3.58
CA LEU A 121 -12.55 -1.27 -4.94
C LEU A 121 -13.09 -2.32 -5.92
N SER A 122 -14.10 -1.93 -6.69
CA SER A 122 -14.71 -2.79 -7.70
C SER A 122 -14.44 -2.23 -9.09
N THR A 123 -13.68 -2.98 -9.89
CA THR A 123 -13.47 -2.72 -11.31
C THR A 123 -14.25 -3.74 -12.15
N SER A 124 -14.25 -3.58 -13.48
CA SER A 124 -14.87 -4.56 -14.37
C SER A 124 -14.27 -5.98 -14.30
N ARG A 125 -13.09 -6.14 -13.67
CA ARG A 125 -12.33 -7.40 -13.64
C ARG A 125 -11.88 -7.83 -12.25
N TYR A 126 -12.04 -6.98 -11.25
CA TYR A 126 -11.36 -7.12 -9.97
C TYR A 126 -12.22 -6.52 -8.88
N ASP A 127 -12.56 -7.33 -7.88
CA ASP A 127 -13.16 -6.89 -6.63
C ASP A 127 -12.11 -7.11 -5.55
N THR A 128 -11.69 -6.03 -4.89
CA THR A 128 -10.73 -6.08 -3.78
C THR A 128 -11.28 -5.33 -2.59
N GLU A 129 -11.02 -5.87 -1.40
CA GLU A 129 -11.03 -5.07 -0.19
C GLU A 129 -9.62 -4.56 0.06
N VAL A 130 -9.55 -3.36 0.62
CA VAL A 130 -8.30 -2.65 0.86
C VAL A 130 -8.38 -1.90 2.17
N SER A 131 -7.29 -1.94 2.93
CA SER A 131 -7.04 -1.06 4.06
C SER A 131 -5.68 -0.41 3.88
N ARG A 132 -5.59 0.87 4.18
CA ARG A 132 -4.40 1.69 4.03
C ARG A 132 -4.24 2.55 5.28
N GLU A 133 -3.05 2.55 5.85
CA GLU A 133 -2.65 3.49 6.91
C GLU A 133 -1.28 4.08 6.61
N GLY A 134 -1.07 5.36 6.94
CA GLY A 134 0.21 5.98 6.65
C GLY A 134 0.31 7.43 7.06
N THR A 135 1.49 7.97 6.84
CA THR A 135 1.83 9.34 7.20
C THR A 135 2.54 10.03 6.05
N TRP A 136 2.23 11.29 5.84
CA TRP A 136 2.90 12.17 4.90
C TRP A 136 3.33 13.48 5.58
N SER A 137 4.49 13.98 5.18
CA SER A 137 4.87 15.38 5.36
C SER A 137 4.74 16.09 4.02
N LEU A 138 3.91 17.12 3.99
CA LEU A 138 3.65 17.97 2.84
C LEU A 138 4.48 19.25 2.98
N ALA A 139 5.07 19.69 1.88
CA ALA A 139 5.82 20.94 1.80
C ALA A 139 5.48 21.71 0.52
N GLY A 140 5.64 23.04 0.57
CA GLY A 140 5.39 23.89 -0.61
C GLY A 140 3.91 24.13 -0.88
N LEU A 141 3.05 24.08 0.16
CA LEU A 141 1.60 24.33 0.02
C LEU A 141 1.26 25.74 -0.47
N GLN A 142 2.20 26.70 -0.36
CA GLN A 142 2.07 28.05 -0.93
C GLN A 142 2.70 28.19 -2.33
N SER A 143 3.16 27.08 -2.90
CA SER A 143 3.87 27.01 -4.17
C SER A 143 2.97 26.42 -5.27
N SER A 144 3.46 26.36 -6.52
CA SER A 144 2.72 25.70 -7.60
C SER A 144 2.82 24.17 -7.56
N HIS A 145 3.73 23.63 -6.74
CA HIS A 145 3.91 22.18 -6.54
C HIS A 145 3.93 21.89 -5.05
N VAL A 146 3.25 20.82 -4.64
CA VAL A 146 3.29 20.29 -3.28
C VAL A 146 4.09 19.01 -3.30
N THR A 147 5.09 18.91 -2.42
CA THR A 147 5.91 17.71 -2.29
C THR A 147 5.40 16.86 -1.13
N PHE A 148 5.27 15.56 -1.36
CA PHE A 148 4.94 14.53 -0.39
C PHE A 148 6.16 13.67 -0.08
N GLU A 149 6.45 13.52 1.21
CA GLU A 149 7.41 12.55 1.73
C GLU A 149 6.74 11.73 2.82
N GLY A 150 7.02 10.43 2.93
CA GLY A 150 6.43 9.61 3.98
C GLY A 150 6.43 8.12 3.72
N SER A 151 5.52 7.43 4.39
CA SER A 151 5.36 5.97 4.27
C SER A 151 3.92 5.54 4.54
N ALA A 152 3.53 4.43 3.94
CA ALA A 152 2.22 3.83 4.17
C ALA A 152 2.30 2.31 4.15
N GLY A 153 1.39 1.66 4.87
CA GLY A 153 1.10 0.23 4.80
C GLY A 153 -0.24 0.02 4.10
N PHE A 154 -0.34 -1.04 3.29
CA PHE A 154 -1.57 -1.45 2.66
C PHE A 154 -1.78 -2.95 2.89
N GLU A 155 -3.03 -3.32 3.13
CA GLU A 155 -3.50 -4.70 3.10
C GLU A 155 -4.56 -4.79 1.99
N LEU A 156 -4.35 -5.67 1.02
CA LEU A 156 -5.32 -5.94 -0.04
C LEU A 156 -5.72 -7.41 0.01
N SER A 157 -7.00 -7.68 -0.14
CA SER A 157 -7.53 -9.03 -0.33
C SER A 157 -8.47 -9.03 -1.52
N SER A 158 -8.21 -9.91 -2.48
CA SER A 158 -8.91 -9.94 -3.75
C SER A 158 -9.33 -11.33 -4.12
N ASP A 159 -10.55 -11.47 -4.62
CA ASP A 159 -11.08 -12.69 -5.21
C ASP A 159 -11.43 -12.44 -6.67
N PHE A 160 -10.89 -13.25 -7.59
CA PHE A 160 -11.22 -13.12 -9.01
C PHE A 160 -11.28 -14.46 -9.75
N MET A 161 -12.12 -14.47 -10.80
CA MET A 161 -12.12 -15.57 -11.76
C MET A 161 -11.02 -15.37 -12.78
N ALA A 162 -10.06 -16.30 -12.82
CA ALA A 162 -8.95 -16.24 -13.77
C ALA A 162 -9.47 -16.15 -15.23
N LEU A 163 -8.91 -15.21 -16.00
CA LEU A 163 -9.26 -15.04 -17.41
C LEU A 163 -9.11 -16.38 -18.16
N HIS A 164 -10.20 -16.81 -18.80
CA HIS A 164 -10.27 -18.05 -19.59
C HIS A 164 -10.22 -19.37 -18.80
N ARG A 165 -10.41 -19.37 -17.46
CA ARG A 165 -10.47 -20.60 -16.66
C ARG A 165 -11.60 -20.55 -15.62
N GLU A 166 -12.24 -21.69 -15.38
CA GLU A 166 -13.13 -21.89 -14.23
C GLU A 166 -12.28 -22.17 -12.97
N VAL A 167 -11.47 -21.19 -12.55
CA VAL A 167 -10.64 -21.26 -11.34
C VAL A 167 -10.83 -19.96 -10.58
N GLU A 168 -11.29 -20.09 -9.34
CA GLU A 168 -11.31 -19.01 -8.36
C GLU A 168 -9.90 -18.86 -7.79
N ARG A 169 -9.38 -17.64 -7.84
CA ARG A 169 -8.10 -17.26 -7.29
C ARG A 169 -8.34 -16.17 -6.26
N SER A 170 -7.63 -16.29 -5.15
CA SER A 170 -7.52 -15.22 -4.17
C SER A 170 -6.07 -14.75 -4.12
N LEU A 171 -5.88 -13.46 -3.95
CA LEU A 171 -4.57 -12.84 -3.79
C LEU A 171 -4.66 -11.88 -2.60
N ASP A 172 -3.84 -12.15 -1.59
CA ASP A 172 -3.67 -11.29 -0.43
C ASP A 172 -2.30 -10.61 -0.53
N LEU A 173 -2.25 -9.29 -0.40
CA LEU A 173 -1.04 -8.48 -0.52
C LEU A 173 -0.85 -7.61 0.72
N GLU A 174 0.36 -7.62 1.29
CA GLU A 174 0.82 -6.65 2.28
C GLU A 174 1.89 -5.76 1.63
N LEU A 175 1.60 -4.46 1.48
CA LEU A 175 2.50 -3.52 0.82
C LEU A 175 3.06 -2.53 1.83
N ARG A 176 4.34 -2.19 1.68
CA ARG A 176 4.99 -1.11 2.43
C ARG A 176 5.54 -0.08 1.47
N ALA A 177 4.89 1.07 1.41
CA ALA A 177 5.24 2.15 0.52
C ALA A 177 6.17 3.18 1.17
N ARG A 178 7.08 3.74 0.37
CA ARG A 178 7.86 4.94 0.70
C ARG A 178 7.73 5.99 -0.41
N TYR A 179 7.37 7.20 -0.01
CA TYR A 179 7.17 8.34 -0.90
C TYR A 179 8.43 9.19 -0.85
N GLU A 180 9.15 9.27 -1.96
CA GLU A 180 10.43 9.98 -2.05
C GLU A 180 10.28 11.19 -2.97
N GLY A 181 9.70 12.27 -2.44
CA GLY A 181 9.54 13.52 -3.17
C GLY A 181 8.52 13.43 -4.31
N VAL A 182 7.37 12.83 -4.04
CA VAL A 182 6.24 12.84 -4.99
C VAL A 182 5.70 14.27 -5.06
N GLU A 183 5.60 14.84 -6.25
CA GLU A 183 5.11 16.20 -6.46
C GLU A 183 3.71 16.17 -7.07
N LEU A 184 2.81 17.00 -6.55
CA LEU A 184 1.47 17.23 -7.10
C LEU A 184 1.34 18.71 -7.48
N GLU A 185 0.92 18.99 -8.72
CA GLU A 185 0.55 20.34 -9.17
C GLU A 185 -0.96 20.58 -8.92
N PRO A 186 -1.38 21.33 -7.89
CA PRO A 186 -2.77 21.33 -7.42
C PRO A 186 -3.80 21.84 -8.44
N HIS A 187 -3.36 22.64 -9.42
CA HIS A 187 -4.23 23.17 -10.45
C HIS A 187 -4.53 22.18 -11.57
N THR A 188 -3.68 21.18 -11.76
CA THR A 188 -3.78 20.20 -12.85
C THR A 188 -4.02 18.78 -12.35
N GLY A 189 -3.83 18.51 -11.05
CA GLY A 189 -3.86 17.16 -10.48
C GLY A 189 -2.66 16.31 -10.92
N ARG A 190 -1.65 16.94 -11.52
CA ARG A 190 -0.55 16.22 -12.17
C ARG A 190 0.46 15.75 -11.13
N LEU A 191 0.69 14.43 -11.12
CA LEU A 191 1.66 13.77 -10.28
C LEU A 191 3.00 13.56 -11.00
N GLU A 192 4.09 13.78 -10.28
CA GLU A 192 5.47 13.46 -10.66
C GLU A 192 6.21 12.83 -9.47
N GLY A 193 7.31 12.13 -9.75
CA GLY A 193 8.14 11.51 -8.71
C GLY A 193 7.91 10.00 -8.57
N THR A 194 8.47 9.41 -7.52
CA THR A 194 8.56 7.95 -7.37
C THR A 194 8.08 7.48 -6.00
N ILE A 195 7.33 6.38 -6.01
CA ILE A 195 6.98 5.60 -4.82
C ILE A 195 7.65 4.23 -4.96
N THR A 196 8.28 3.77 -3.89
CA THR A 196 8.81 2.40 -3.81
C THR A 196 7.96 1.56 -2.89
N TYR A 197 7.75 0.29 -3.24
CA TYR A 197 6.96 -0.66 -2.47
C TYR A 197 7.78 -1.93 -2.23
N GLU A 198 7.70 -2.44 -1.00
CA GLU A 198 8.00 -3.84 -0.68
C GLU A 198 6.65 -4.58 -0.59
N ILE A 199 6.44 -5.61 -1.41
CA ILE A 199 5.17 -6.33 -1.51
C ILE A 199 5.36 -7.78 -1.07
N ASP A 200 4.73 -8.17 0.03
CA ASP A 200 4.59 -9.57 0.44
C ASP A 200 3.24 -10.09 -0.07
N ALA A 201 3.23 -11.19 -0.81
CA ALA A 201 2.04 -11.70 -1.48
C ALA A 201 1.76 -13.17 -1.11
N GLU A 202 0.49 -13.49 -0.86
CA GLU A 202 -0.01 -14.84 -0.68
C GLU A 202 -1.09 -15.14 -1.75
N ARG A 203 -0.83 -16.14 -2.58
CA ARG A 203 -1.75 -16.57 -3.65
C ARG A 203 -2.42 -17.88 -3.28
N PHE A 204 -3.75 -17.91 -3.40
CA PHE A 204 -4.55 -19.11 -3.25
C PHE A 204 -5.26 -19.47 -4.55
N ALA A 205 -5.19 -20.75 -4.95
CA ALA A 205 -5.92 -21.25 -6.11
C ALA A 205 -6.73 -22.50 -5.71
N GLN A 206 -8.03 -22.47 -5.99
CA GLN A 206 -8.92 -23.60 -5.72
C GLN A 206 -9.49 -24.21 -7.01
N ARG A 207 -9.39 -25.54 -7.14
CA ARG A 207 -10.03 -26.32 -8.21
C ARG A 207 -10.65 -27.59 -7.64
N GLY A 208 -11.96 -27.57 -7.43
CA GLY A 208 -12.66 -28.67 -6.74
C GLY A 208 -12.13 -28.81 -5.31
N ASP A 209 -11.72 -30.02 -4.92
CA ASP A 209 -11.18 -30.30 -3.58
C ASP A 209 -9.68 -29.98 -3.43
N SER A 210 -9.02 -29.51 -4.49
CA SER A 210 -7.58 -29.18 -4.46
C SER A 210 -7.37 -27.69 -4.19
N ARG A 211 -6.52 -27.37 -3.20
CA ARG A 211 -6.02 -26.01 -2.90
C ARG A 211 -4.52 -25.98 -3.13
N ALA A 212 -4.06 -24.99 -3.86
CA ALA A 212 -2.65 -24.62 -3.94
C ALA A 212 -2.47 -23.25 -3.26
N GLU A 213 -1.33 -23.08 -2.61
CA GLU A 213 -0.92 -21.89 -1.87
C GLU A 213 0.54 -21.64 -2.23
N ALA A 214 0.88 -20.38 -2.48
CA ALA A 214 2.24 -19.92 -2.74
C ALA A 214 2.43 -18.55 -2.10
N SER A 215 3.61 -18.30 -1.56
CA SER A 215 3.95 -17.01 -0.95
C SER A 215 5.21 -16.46 -1.61
N PHE A 216 5.19 -15.23 -2.07
CA PHE A 216 6.31 -14.61 -2.78
C PHE A 216 6.47 -13.13 -2.39
N ARG A 217 7.61 -12.54 -2.75
CA ARG A 217 7.89 -11.12 -2.52
C ARG A 217 8.24 -10.45 -3.85
N VAL A 218 7.76 -9.22 -4.02
CA VAL A 218 8.06 -8.35 -5.17
C VAL A 218 8.48 -6.98 -4.66
N ASP A 219 9.58 -6.44 -5.17
CA ASP A 219 9.94 -5.03 -5.03
C ASP A 219 9.34 -4.25 -6.20
N ALA A 220 8.65 -3.14 -5.94
CA ALA A 220 8.03 -2.33 -6.98
C ALA A 220 8.49 -0.86 -6.94
N GLU A 221 8.70 -0.28 -8.12
CA GLU A 221 8.96 1.14 -8.31
C GLU A 221 7.87 1.74 -9.20
N LEU A 222 7.07 2.66 -8.66
CA LEU A 222 6.06 3.39 -9.40
C LEU A 222 6.53 4.83 -9.63
N THR A 223 6.72 5.21 -10.88
CA THR A 223 7.14 6.57 -11.26
C THR A 223 6.05 7.29 -12.03
N PHE A 224 5.57 8.41 -11.49
CA PHE A 224 4.60 9.29 -12.16
C PHE A 224 5.30 10.16 -13.20
N LEU A 225 4.76 10.23 -14.41
CA LEU A 225 5.41 10.85 -15.57
C LEU A 225 4.91 12.26 -15.87
N GLY A 226 3.93 12.77 -15.11
CA GLY A 226 3.38 14.11 -15.30
C GLY A 226 2.53 14.28 -16.56
N ASP A 227 2.18 13.20 -17.27
CA ASP A 227 1.35 13.24 -18.49
C ASP A 227 0.02 12.50 -18.34
N GLY A 228 -0.40 12.24 -17.09
CA GLY A 228 -1.55 11.39 -16.78
C GLY A 228 -1.22 9.90 -16.73
N THR A 229 0.07 9.54 -16.86
CA THR A 229 0.53 8.15 -16.82
C THR A 229 1.59 7.92 -15.75
N ALA A 230 1.75 6.66 -15.37
CA ALA A 230 2.83 6.19 -14.52
C ALA A 230 3.52 4.96 -15.13
N ARG A 231 4.76 4.72 -14.71
CA ARG A 231 5.49 3.48 -15.01
C ARG A 231 5.67 2.68 -13.74
N LEU A 232 5.25 1.42 -13.76
CA LEU A 232 5.46 0.44 -12.70
C LEU A 232 6.54 -0.55 -13.12
N VAL A 233 7.59 -0.68 -12.33
CA VAL A 233 8.65 -1.67 -12.53
C VAL A 233 8.65 -2.66 -11.37
N LEU A 234 8.52 -3.96 -11.65
CA LEU A 234 8.52 -5.03 -10.67
C LEU A 234 9.83 -5.82 -10.75
N ASP A 235 10.50 -5.97 -9.60
CA ASP A 235 11.83 -6.58 -9.40
C ASP A 235 12.93 -6.07 -10.34
N GLY A 236 12.73 -4.92 -10.97
CA GLY A 236 13.63 -4.38 -11.99
C GLY A 236 13.55 -5.09 -13.35
N GLU A 237 12.65 -6.07 -13.52
CA GLU A 237 12.59 -6.94 -14.70
C GLU A 237 11.34 -6.72 -15.56
N ARG A 238 10.18 -6.46 -14.93
CA ARG A 238 8.89 -6.30 -15.62
C ARG A 238 8.47 -4.84 -15.57
N SER A 239 8.13 -4.25 -16.71
CA SER A 239 7.72 -2.84 -16.80
C SER A 239 6.33 -2.71 -17.40
N TYR A 240 5.46 -1.98 -16.70
CA TYR A 240 4.09 -1.68 -17.11
C TYR A 240 3.92 -0.16 -17.21
N ARG A 241 3.16 0.27 -18.22
CA ARG A 241 2.63 1.63 -18.32
C ARG A 241 1.20 1.63 -17.79
N LEU A 242 0.89 2.59 -16.93
CA LEU A 242 -0.40 2.77 -16.28
C LEU A 242 -1.01 4.09 -16.76
N GLU A 243 -2.27 4.06 -17.20
CA GLU A 243 -3.07 5.26 -17.42
C GLU A 243 -3.83 5.57 -16.12
N LEU A 244 -3.55 6.72 -15.49
CA LEU A 244 -4.04 7.01 -14.12
C LEU A 244 -5.56 7.23 -14.08
N ASP A 245 -6.14 7.79 -15.14
CA ASP A 245 -7.58 8.06 -15.19
C ASP A 245 -8.42 6.77 -15.29
N SER A 246 -7.90 5.74 -15.97
CA SER A 246 -8.65 4.52 -16.28
C SER A 246 -8.18 3.29 -15.51
N GLY A 247 -6.98 3.34 -14.92
CA GLY A 247 -6.29 2.19 -14.35
C GLY A 247 -5.85 1.16 -15.41
N GLU A 248 -5.92 1.50 -16.71
CA GLU A 248 -5.50 0.60 -17.79
C GLU A 248 -3.99 0.34 -17.74
N LEU A 249 -3.61 -0.91 -18.02
CA LEU A 249 -2.24 -1.40 -17.98
C LEU A 249 -1.78 -1.87 -19.37
N GLU A 250 -0.57 -1.45 -19.76
CA GLU A 250 0.14 -1.95 -20.95
C GLU A 250 1.52 -2.49 -20.54
N LEU A 251 1.82 -3.74 -20.89
CA LEU A 251 3.15 -4.32 -20.70
C LEU A 251 4.13 -3.70 -21.71
N GLU A 252 5.14 -2.96 -21.22
CA GLU A 252 6.17 -2.32 -22.06
C GLU A 252 7.31 -3.31 -22.39
N SER A 253 7.72 -4.13 -21.43
CA SER A 253 8.77 -5.13 -21.61
C SER A 253 8.69 -6.27 -20.59
N ALA A 254 8.98 -7.48 -21.05
CA ALA A 254 9.33 -8.62 -20.21
C ALA A 254 10.85 -8.83 -20.32
N GLY A 255 11.55 -8.80 -19.19
CA GLY A 255 12.98 -9.14 -19.09
C GLY A 255 13.33 -10.53 -19.60
#